data_AF-A0A1S9PFB0-F1
#
_entry.id   AF-A0A1S9PFB0-F1
#
_cell.length_a   1.000
_cell.length_b   1.000
_cell.length_c   1.000
_cell.angle_alpha   90.00
_cell.angle_beta   90.00
_cell.angle_gamma   90.00
#
_symmetry.space_group_name_H-M   'P 1'
#
loop_
_entity.id
_entity.type
_entity.pdbx_description
1 polymer ?
#
loop_
_entity_poly.entity_id
_entity_poly.type
_entity_poly.pdbx_seq_one_letter_code
_entity_poly.pdbx_strand_id
1 'polypeptide(L)'
;MKINIKWFAAFLVTLSMIMMAIAASAQSKPVADTAKAFSLNDLQGLVFRYHPIVKQARLLSETARANVLQSLGYFDPTLKASFAQKMFGNTDYYNNWNSELKIPLWLAGADLKVGYDRSVGTYTNPETRTGLPGLSGVGLTIPLGQGLIIDARRSTLRQSKAMVQYAEAEQVKQINATWYQIAKDYWGWYYAYKQYQLINEGVQLAQRRFDAVAKQTGLGDKPPIDSVEAYITVQERMIQKAKMAIELQNASLVLSNHLWSEDGNPMELPADARPQDIAESMGRPNRLLLDSLTGRAADSHPELLKLRSKSSQLAIERSYRQEALKPKLNISGTLISARNSFGGYVPSYYDFNRNNYKFGFDFSFPLFLRSERGKLREVKLKQLDNQYELQQTGREVQTNITSAYNDLTAYADQLAVQIQSINNQQTLLKGEAQKFELGESTLFLINSRETKLIDMKIKRESMVAGYQKTLAELYYKAGTRQDAL
;
A
#
# COMPACT_ATOMS: atom_id res chain seq x y z
N MET A 1 -19.14 38.91 73.35
CA MET A 1 -19.05 37.82 72.35
C MET A 1 -17.59 37.35 72.31
N LYS A 2 -17.26 36.26 73.02
CA LYS A 2 -15.88 35.77 73.16
C LYS A 2 -15.48 35.03 71.88
N ILE A 3 -14.57 35.61 71.11
CA ILE A 3 -13.99 34.96 69.93
C ILE A 3 -13.04 33.87 70.43
N ASN A 4 -13.34 32.63 70.05
CA ASN A 4 -12.67 31.44 70.55
C ASN A 4 -11.36 31.24 69.78
N ILE A 5 -10.25 31.72 70.36
CA ILE A 5 -8.88 31.71 69.80
C ILE A 5 -8.40 30.29 69.39
N LYS A 6 -9.04 29.23 69.89
CA LYS A 6 -8.72 27.85 69.52
C LYS A 6 -9.02 27.51 68.05
N TRP A 7 -9.96 28.19 67.41
CA TRP A 7 -10.29 27.95 65.99
C TRP A 7 -9.30 28.61 65.02
N PHE A 8 -8.68 29.73 65.41
CA PHE A 8 -7.70 30.43 64.57
C PHE A 8 -6.34 29.70 64.54
N ALA A 9 -5.94 29.08 65.66
CA ALA A 9 -4.74 28.26 65.71
C ALA A 9 -4.88 26.96 64.91
N ALA A 10 -6.07 26.33 64.91
CA ALA A 10 -6.33 25.14 64.11
C ALA A 10 -6.26 25.43 62.60
N PHE A 11 -6.76 26.60 62.17
CA PHE A 11 -6.75 26.99 60.75
C PHE A 11 -5.33 27.32 60.23
N LEU A 12 -4.49 27.93 61.07
CA LEU A 12 -3.08 28.21 60.76
C LEU A 12 -2.22 26.95 60.72
N VAL A 13 -2.49 25.96 61.56
CA VAL A 13 -1.79 24.66 61.54
C VAL A 13 -2.21 23.83 60.32
N THR A 14 -3.49 23.87 59.92
CA THR A 14 -3.94 23.20 58.68
C THR A 14 -3.42 23.89 57.42
N LEU A 15 -3.31 25.21 57.39
CA LEU A 15 -2.75 25.94 56.25
C LEU A 15 -1.23 25.74 56.13
N SER A 16 -0.53 25.62 57.27
CA SER A 16 0.89 25.25 57.35
C SER A 16 1.14 23.80 56.90
N MET A 17 0.30 22.83 57.30
CA MET A 17 0.41 21.45 56.82
C MET A 17 0.10 21.31 55.33
N ILE A 18 -0.82 22.10 54.78
CA ILE A 18 -1.12 22.10 53.34
C ILE A 18 0.02 22.77 52.54
N MET A 19 0.63 23.85 53.04
CA MET A 19 1.82 24.44 52.39
C MET A 19 3.06 23.54 52.50
N MET A 20 3.22 22.77 53.58
CA MET A 20 4.34 21.84 53.74
C MET A 20 4.17 20.56 52.92
N ALA A 21 2.92 20.14 52.63
CA ALA A 21 2.63 19.07 51.67
C ALA A 21 2.88 19.49 50.20
N ILE A 22 2.76 20.79 49.87
CA ILE A 22 3.05 21.31 48.53
C ILE A 22 4.56 21.51 48.32
N ALA A 23 5.33 21.76 49.38
CA ALA A 23 6.80 21.88 49.29
C ALA A 23 7.55 20.54 49.22
N ALA A 24 6.93 19.43 49.62
CA ALA A 24 7.56 18.10 49.66
C ALA A 24 7.39 17.26 48.38
N SER A 25 6.70 17.77 47.35
CA SER A 25 6.55 17.10 46.05
C SER A 25 7.36 17.72 44.91
N ALA A 26 8.25 18.68 45.21
CA ALA A 26 9.28 19.13 44.28
C ALA A 26 10.53 18.23 44.36
N GLN A 27 10.34 16.91 44.28
CA GLN A 27 11.41 16.06 43.77
C GLN A 27 11.56 16.42 42.30
N SER A 28 12.64 17.13 41.99
CA SER A 28 13.18 17.25 40.66
C SER A 28 13.20 15.86 40.02
N LYS A 29 12.21 15.58 39.16
CA LYS A 29 12.33 14.50 38.20
C LYS A 29 13.68 14.72 37.51
N PRO A 30 14.57 13.72 37.45
CA PRO A 30 15.73 13.85 36.58
C PRO A 30 15.16 14.22 35.21
N VAL A 31 15.69 15.29 34.63
CA VAL A 31 15.41 15.69 33.25
C VAL A 31 15.60 14.42 32.43
N ALA A 32 14.49 13.84 31.98
CA ALA A 32 14.52 12.71 31.09
C ALA A 32 15.32 13.18 29.88
N ASP A 33 16.40 12.44 29.60
CA ASP A 33 17.28 12.63 28.46
C ASP A 33 16.43 13.00 27.22
N THR A 34 16.50 14.28 26.81
CA THR A 34 15.62 14.84 25.78
C THR A 34 15.96 14.34 24.37
N ALA A 35 16.96 13.47 24.21
CA ALA A 35 17.19 12.76 22.96
C ALA A 35 16.13 11.65 22.79
N LYS A 36 14.97 11.98 22.20
CA LYS A 36 14.00 10.96 21.79
C LYS A 36 14.61 10.10 20.68
N ALA A 37 14.99 8.86 21.02
CA ALA A 37 15.33 7.87 20.01
C ALA A 37 14.13 7.71 19.06
N PHE A 38 14.35 7.96 17.77
CA PHE A 38 13.36 7.79 16.73
C PHE A 38 13.54 6.41 16.12
N SER A 39 12.65 5.48 16.46
CA SER A 39 12.73 4.09 16.04
C SER A 39 12.08 3.86 14.68
N LEU A 40 12.41 2.73 14.05
CA LEU A 40 11.74 2.30 12.83
C LEU A 40 10.23 2.11 13.04
N ASN A 41 9.82 1.71 14.24
CA ASN A 41 8.41 1.53 14.60
C ASN A 41 7.68 2.88 14.71
N ASP A 42 8.33 3.93 15.22
CA ASP A 42 7.77 5.28 15.24
C ASP A 42 7.53 5.79 13.82
N LEU A 43 8.54 5.60 12.95
CA LEU A 43 8.43 5.91 11.53
C LEU A 43 7.28 5.12 10.86
N GLN A 44 7.15 3.83 11.17
CA GLN A 44 6.07 2.99 10.66
C GLN A 44 4.70 3.56 11.06
N GLY A 45 4.52 3.91 12.32
CA GLY A 45 3.27 4.48 12.82
C GLY A 45 2.85 5.75 12.08
N LEU A 46 3.80 6.66 11.84
CA LEU A 46 3.58 7.90 11.09
C LEU A 46 3.27 7.62 9.62
N VAL A 47 4.07 6.79 8.96
CA VAL A 47 3.95 6.51 7.53
C VAL A 47 2.62 5.85 7.20
N PHE A 48 2.22 4.81 7.94
CA PHE A 48 0.98 4.09 7.66
C PHE A 48 -0.28 4.90 7.94
N ARG A 49 -0.16 5.98 8.72
CA ARG A 49 -1.28 6.89 9.03
C ARG A 49 -1.33 8.09 8.08
N TYR A 50 -0.19 8.70 7.80
CA TYR A 50 -0.14 10.04 7.19
C TYR A 50 0.47 10.07 5.78
N HIS A 51 1.29 9.08 5.40
CA HIS A 51 2.04 9.12 4.13
C HIS A 51 1.12 9.15 2.89
N PRO A 52 1.28 10.14 1.97
CA PRO A 52 0.41 10.30 0.80
C PRO A 52 0.33 9.07 -0.11
N ILE A 53 1.46 8.41 -0.40
CA ILE A 53 1.47 7.21 -1.27
C ILE A 53 0.70 6.04 -0.63
N VAL A 54 0.75 5.87 0.71
CA VAL A 54 -0.02 4.85 1.41
C VAL A 54 -1.52 5.17 1.34
N LYS A 55 -1.89 6.45 1.49
CA LYS A 55 -3.27 6.90 1.29
C LYS A 55 -3.74 6.67 -0.16
N GLN A 56 -2.89 6.96 -1.14
CA GLN A 56 -3.17 6.74 -2.57
C GLN A 56 -3.38 5.25 -2.87
N ALA A 57 -2.54 4.36 -2.33
CA ALA A 57 -2.69 2.92 -2.52
C ALA A 57 -4.04 2.41 -2.00
N ARG A 58 -4.58 2.97 -0.90
CA ARG A 58 -5.91 2.62 -0.38
C ARG A 58 -7.05 2.99 -1.34
N LEU A 59 -6.87 4.00 -2.19
CA LEU A 59 -7.87 4.41 -3.18
C LEU A 59 -8.05 3.38 -4.30
N LEU A 60 -7.08 2.48 -4.54
CA LEU A 60 -7.18 1.46 -5.58
C LEU A 60 -8.39 0.52 -5.34
N SER A 61 -8.53 0.04 -4.11
CA SER A 61 -9.64 -0.84 -3.71
C SER A 61 -10.99 -0.12 -3.77
N GLU A 62 -11.04 1.14 -3.35
CA GLU A 62 -12.26 1.96 -3.44
C GLU A 62 -12.67 2.24 -4.89
N THR A 63 -11.69 2.52 -5.76
CA THR A 63 -11.94 2.67 -7.21
C THR A 63 -12.49 1.38 -7.81
N ALA A 64 -11.95 0.21 -7.42
CA ALA A 64 -12.45 -1.08 -7.88
C ALA A 64 -13.88 -1.35 -7.38
N ARG A 65 -14.22 -0.98 -6.14
CA ARG A 65 -15.59 -1.06 -5.60
C ARG A 65 -16.55 -0.12 -6.33
N ALA A 66 -16.11 1.09 -6.66
CA ALA A 66 -16.88 2.01 -7.50
C ALA A 66 -17.14 1.42 -8.90
N ASN A 67 -16.16 0.72 -9.48
CA ASN A 67 -16.37 0.00 -10.75
C ASN A 67 -17.36 -1.16 -10.61
N VAL A 68 -17.43 -1.84 -9.46
CA VAL A 68 -18.49 -2.82 -9.19
C VAL A 68 -19.85 -2.12 -9.16
N LEU A 69 -19.97 -0.97 -8.51
CA LEU A 69 -21.19 -0.17 -8.49
C LEU A 69 -21.61 0.27 -9.91
N GLN A 70 -20.66 0.74 -10.72
CA GLN A 70 -20.90 1.06 -12.12
C GLN A 70 -21.46 -0.15 -12.90
N SER A 71 -20.90 -1.34 -12.66
CA SER A 71 -21.37 -2.58 -13.26
C SER A 71 -22.75 -3.03 -12.75
N LEU A 72 -23.12 -2.68 -11.51
CA LEU A 72 -24.48 -2.87 -11.01
C LEU A 72 -25.48 -2.00 -11.77
N GLY A 73 -25.07 -0.83 -12.26
CA GLY A 73 -25.91 0.06 -13.07
C GLY A 73 -26.43 -0.57 -14.36
N TYR A 74 -25.80 -1.62 -14.89
CA TYR A 74 -26.34 -2.40 -16.02
C TYR A 74 -27.62 -3.19 -15.67
N PHE A 75 -27.97 -3.27 -14.38
CA PHE A 75 -29.17 -3.89 -13.86
C PHE A 75 -30.21 -2.86 -13.39
N ASP A 76 -29.93 -1.56 -13.54
CA ASP A 76 -30.85 -0.52 -13.12
C ASP A 76 -32.11 -0.53 -13.99
N PRO A 77 -33.31 -0.39 -13.37
CA PRO A 77 -34.53 -0.11 -14.11
C PRO A 77 -34.36 1.15 -14.96
N THR A 78 -34.71 1.05 -16.25
CA THR A 78 -34.65 2.19 -17.17
C THR A 78 -36.07 2.58 -17.57
N LEU A 79 -36.44 3.82 -17.25
CA LEU A 79 -37.66 4.44 -17.77
C LEU A 79 -37.31 5.19 -19.06
N LYS A 80 -37.99 4.85 -20.14
CA LYS A 80 -37.85 5.47 -21.45
C LYS A 80 -39.18 6.06 -21.86
N ALA A 81 -39.15 7.22 -22.49
CA ALA A 81 -40.30 7.78 -23.19
C ALA A 81 -39.84 8.27 -24.56
N SER A 82 -40.65 8.02 -25.58
CA SER A 82 -40.43 8.52 -26.93
C SER A 82 -41.72 9.11 -27.48
N PHE A 83 -41.57 10.24 -28.16
CA PHE A 83 -42.66 10.92 -28.86
C PHE A 83 -42.21 11.21 -30.27
N ALA A 84 -43.02 10.80 -31.24
CA ALA A 84 -42.77 11.05 -32.65
C ALA A 84 -44.07 11.50 -33.31
N GLN A 85 -44.02 12.65 -33.97
CA GLN A 85 -45.15 13.18 -34.72
C GLN A 85 -44.69 13.56 -36.13
N LYS A 86 -45.53 13.26 -37.12
CA LYS A 86 -45.34 13.74 -38.49
C LYS A 86 -46.58 14.50 -38.94
N MET A 87 -46.41 15.82 -39.06
CA MET A 87 -47.36 16.67 -39.76
C MET A 87 -46.81 16.96 -41.16
N PHE A 88 -47.61 16.70 -42.19
CA PHE A 88 -47.22 17.00 -43.57
C PHE A 88 -48.47 17.36 -44.38
N GLY A 89 -48.42 18.43 -45.18
CA GLY A 89 -49.56 18.89 -45.98
C GLY A 89 -50.85 19.08 -45.16
N ASN A 90 -50.77 19.70 -43.98
CA ASN A 90 -51.89 19.88 -43.03
C ASN A 90 -52.56 18.58 -42.56
N THR A 91 -51.91 17.43 -42.74
CA THR A 91 -52.39 16.14 -42.26
C THR A 91 -51.51 15.65 -41.12
N ASP A 92 -52.13 15.22 -40.01
CA ASP A 92 -51.46 14.51 -38.93
C ASP A 92 -51.28 13.05 -39.34
N TYR A 93 -50.13 12.72 -39.94
CA TYR A 93 -49.87 11.38 -40.47
C TYR A 93 -49.82 10.36 -39.34
N TYR A 94 -49.04 10.67 -38.31
CA TYR A 94 -48.94 9.87 -37.09
C TYR A 94 -48.54 10.75 -35.90
N ASN A 95 -48.97 10.30 -34.73
CA ASN A 95 -48.67 10.83 -33.41
C ASN A 95 -48.49 9.61 -32.49
N ASN A 96 -47.22 9.26 -32.26
CA ASN A 96 -46.82 8.08 -31.52
C ASN A 96 -46.17 8.51 -30.21
N TRP A 97 -46.74 8.07 -29.11
CA TRP A 97 -46.19 8.18 -27.76
C TRP A 97 -45.93 6.76 -27.23
N ASN A 98 -44.71 6.49 -26.80
CA ASN A 98 -44.35 5.24 -26.13
C ASN A 98 -43.67 5.58 -24.81
N SER A 99 -44.02 4.86 -23.76
CA SER A 99 -43.32 4.88 -22.48
C SER A 99 -43.05 3.45 -22.05
N GLU A 100 -41.81 3.14 -21.65
CA GLU A 100 -41.38 1.80 -21.28
C GLU A 100 -40.50 1.89 -20.02
N LEU A 101 -40.94 1.25 -18.93
CA LEU A 101 -40.11 0.87 -17.81
C LEU A 101 -39.55 -0.53 -18.08
N LYS A 102 -38.25 -0.62 -18.34
CA LYS A 102 -37.52 -1.87 -18.52
C LYS A 102 -36.72 -2.19 -17.26
N ILE A 103 -37.01 -3.33 -16.63
CA ILE A 103 -36.34 -3.85 -15.43
C ILE A 103 -35.51 -5.09 -15.82
N PRO A 104 -34.17 -4.97 -15.89
CA PRO A 104 -33.27 -6.10 -16.02
C PRO A 104 -33.41 -7.10 -14.88
N LEU A 105 -33.62 -8.39 -15.20
CA LEU A 105 -33.64 -9.45 -14.20
C LEU A 105 -32.31 -10.20 -14.14
N TRP A 106 -31.92 -10.61 -12.94
CA TRP A 106 -30.72 -11.39 -12.68
C TRP A 106 -30.80 -12.82 -13.23
N LEU A 107 -32.00 -13.39 -13.21
CA LEU A 107 -32.27 -14.76 -13.63
C LEU A 107 -32.39 -14.82 -15.15
N ALA A 108 -31.71 -15.79 -15.76
CA ALA A 108 -31.84 -16.15 -17.17
C ALA A 108 -31.59 -15.01 -18.18
N GLY A 109 -30.99 -13.87 -17.77
CA GLY A 109 -30.84 -12.71 -18.64
C GLY A 109 -32.18 -12.07 -19.05
N ALA A 110 -33.26 -12.37 -18.32
CA ALA A 110 -34.59 -11.90 -18.65
C ALA A 110 -34.76 -10.39 -18.38
N ASP A 111 -35.72 -9.76 -19.06
CA ASP A 111 -36.10 -8.37 -18.88
C ASP A 111 -37.62 -8.28 -18.66
N LEU A 112 -38.03 -7.67 -17.56
CA LEU A 112 -39.43 -7.29 -17.33
C LEU A 112 -39.68 -5.92 -17.97
N LYS A 113 -40.78 -5.80 -18.70
CA LYS A 113 -41.18 -4.59 -19.41
C LYS A 113 -42.57 -4.19 -18.95
N VAL A 114 -42.73 -2.94 -18.53
CA VAL A 114 -44.03 -2.33 -18.27
C VAL A 114 -44.10 -1.10 -19.16
N GLY A 115 -45.09 -1.00 -20.02
CA GLY A 115 -45.15 0.06 -21.00
C GLY A 115 -46.54 0.60 -21.26
N TYR A 116 -46.58 1.73 -21.94
CA TYR A 116 -47.77 2.41 -22.43
C TYR A 116 -47.50 2.92 -23.85
N ASP A 117 -48.32 2.49 -24.80
CA ASP A 117 -48.24 2.84 -26.21
C ASP A 117 -49.50 3.62 -26.61
N ARG A 118 -49.34 4.75 -27.28
CA ARG A 118 -50.42 5.48 -27.95
C ARG A 118 -49.97 5.86 -29.36
N SER A 119 -50.51 5.19 -30.36
CA SER A 119 -50.21 5.43 -31.78
C SER A 119 -51.50 5.78 -32.50
N VAL A 120 -51.64 7.06 -32.85
CA VAL A 120 -52.84 7.62 -33.48
C VAL A 120 -52.47 8.52 -34.66
N GLY A 121 -53.41 8.80 -35.57
CA GLY A 121 -53.19 9.65 -36.74
C GLY A 121 -53.83 9.07 -38.00
N THR A 122 -53.98 9.89 -39.03
CA THR A 122 -54.73 9.54 -40.25
C THR A 122 -54.11 8.36 -40.99
N TYR A 123 -52.77 8.25 -40.98
CA TYR A 123 -52.01 7.23 -41.71
C TYR A 123 -51.18 6.35 -40.77
N THR A 124 -51.60 6.20 -39.51
CA THR A 124 -50.95 5.26 -38.59
C THR A 124 -51.19 3.82 -39.06
N ASN A 125 -50.12 3.01 -39.12
CA ASN A 125 -50.21 1.61 -39.53
C ASN A 125 -51.25 0.87 -38.66
N PRO A 126 -52.28 0.23 -39.25
CA PRO A 126 -53.29 -0.52 -38.50
C PRO A 126 -52.72 -1.56 -37.53
N GLU A 127 -51.53 -2.12 -37.79
CA GLU A 127 -50.85 -3.09 -36.92
C GLU A 127 -50.39 -2.47 -35.58
N THR A 128 -50.03 -1.19 -35.57
CA THR A 128 -49.53 -0.49 -34.38
C THR A 128 -50.53 0.51 -33.82
N ARG A 129 -51.60 0.81 -34.56
CA ARG A 129 -52.66 1.74 -34.18
C ARG A 129 -53.33 1.31 -32.88
N THR A 130 -53.40 2.23 -31.93
CA THR A 130 -54.06 2.02 -30.65
C THR A 130 -55.39 2.78 -30.60
N GLY A 131 -56.19 2.53 -29.55
CA GLY A 131 -57.29 3.44 -29.23
C GLY A 131 -56.78 4.83 -28.83
N LEU A 132 -57.66 5.84 -28.86
CA LEU A 132 -57.37 7.18 -28.32
C LEU A 132 -56.81 7.17 -26.89
N PRO A 133 -57.27 6.28 -25.98
CA PRO A 133 -56.74 6.18 -24.62
C PRO A 133 -55.38 5.48 -24.49
N GLY A 134 -54.83 4.93 -25.59
CA GLY A 134 -53.60 4.13 -25.59
C GLY A 134 -53.79 2.67 -25.13
N LEU A 135 -52.68 1.95 -25.01
CA LEU A 135 -52.58 0.58 -24.53
C LEU A 135 -51.45 0.47 -23.50
N SER A 136 -51.76 -0.03 -22.32
CA SER A 136 -50.76 -0.44 -21.34
C SER A 136 -50.36 -1.89 -21.58
N GLY A 137 -49.11 -2.25 -21.27
CA GLY A 137 -48.59 -3.60 -21.42
C GLY A 137 -47.66 -4.01 -20.29
N VAL A 138 -47.71 -5.27 -19.90
CA VAL A 138 -46.76 -5.89 -18.98
C VAL A 138 -46.23 -7.16 -19.64
N GLY A 139 -44.92 -7.25 -19.81
CA GLY A 139 -44.31 -8.33 -20.55
C GLY A 139 -42.96 -8.77 -20.01
N LEU A 140 -42.55 -9.96 -20.45
CA LEU A 140 -41.29 -10.58 -20.11
C LEU A 140 -40.57 -10.95 -21.40
N THR A 141 -39.28 -10.65 -21.48
CA THR A 141 -38.38 -11.11 -22.55
C THR A 141 -37.34 -12.04 -21.96
N ILE A 142 -37.16 -13.23 -22.51
CA ILE A 142 -36.18 -14.23 -22.04
C ILE A 142 -35.27 -14.64 -23.21
N PRO A 143 -33.94 -14.50 -23.08
CA PRO A 143 -33.00 -15.09 -24.01
C PRO A 143 -32.82 -16.59 -23.73
N LEU A 144 -33.17 -17.48 -24.67
CA LEU A 144 -33.04 -18.93 -24.53
C LEU A 144 -31.72 -19.50 -25.09
N GLY A 145 -31.01 -18.73 -25.89
CA GLY A 145 -29.71 -19.10 -26.46
C GLY A 145 -28.57 -18.29 -25.85
N GLN A 146 -27.89 -17.49 -26.66
CA GLN A 146 -26.90 -16.53 -26.19
C GLN A 146 -27.51 -15.61 -25.13
N GLY A 147 -26.88 -15.56 -23.95
CA GLY A 147 -27.31 -14.69 -22.86
C GLY A 147 -28.21 -15.35 -21.83
N LEU A 148 -28.53 -16.66 -21.94
CA LEU A 148 -29.27 -17.39 -20.89
C LEU A 148 -28.41 -17.59 -19.64
N ILE A 149 -27.26 -18.24 -19.80
CA ILE A 149 -26.35 -18.60 -18.69
C ILE A 149 -25.54 -17.40 -18.22
N ILE A 150 -24.95 -16.67 -19.18
CA ILE A 150 -24.14 -15.48 -18.94
C ILE A 150 -24.31 -14.51 -20.10
N ASP A 151 -24.57 -13.25 -19.78
CA ASP A 151 -24.70 -12.17 -20.75
C ASP A 151 -23.59 -11.12 -20.50
N ALA A 152 -23.58 -10.06 -21.30
CA ALA A 152 -22.61 -8.99 -21.15
C ALA A 152 -22.67 -8.34 -19.76
N ARG A 153 -23.87 -8.01 -19.25
CA ARG A 153 -24.04 -7.34 -17.94
C ARG A 153 -23.56 -8.20 -16.77
N ARG A 154 -23.91 -9.49 -16.73
CA ARG A 154 -23.47 -10.45 -15.69
C ARG A 154 -22.00 -10.76 -15.81
N SER A 155 -21.46 -10.87 -17.03
CA SER A 155 -20.03 -11.03 -17.26
C SER A 155 -19.26 -9.84 -16.72
N THR A 156 -19.64 -8.61 -17.09
CA THR A 156 -19.01 -7.37 -16.64
C THR A 156 -19.04 -7.26 -15.12
N LEU A 157 -20.18 -7.50 -14.46
CA LEU A 157 -20.25 -7.48 -13.01
C LEU A 157 -19.33 -8.53 -12.35
N ARG A 158 -19.33 -9.77 -12.84
CA ARG A 158 -18.48 -10.83 -12.28
C ARG A 158 -17.00 -10.49 -12.46
N GLN A 159 -16.62 -9.91 -13.60
CA GLN A 159 -15.26 -9.44 -13.86
C GLN A 159 -14.87 -8.27 -12.93
N SER A 160 -15.75 -7.28 -12.75
CA SER A 160 -15.51 -6.17 -11.81
C SER A 160 -15.31 -6.68 -10.38
N LYS A 161 -16.08 -7.68 -9.95
CA LYS A 161 -15.88 -8.31 -8.63
C LYS A 161 -14.52 -8.99 -8.49
N ALA A 162 -14.06 -9.71 -9.53
CA ALA A 162 -12.71 -10.28 -9.54
C ALA A 162 -11.61 -9.20 -9.51
N MET A 163 -11.86 -8.04 -10.11
CA MET A 163 -10.93 -6.91 -10.10
C MET A 163 -10.81 -6.20 -8.74
N VAL A 164 -11.76 -6.40 -7.81
CA VAL A 164 -11.59 -5.93 -6.43
C VAL A 164 -10.42 -6.63 -5.76
N GLN A 165 -10.34 -7.96 -5.88
CA GLN A 165 -9.22 -8.74 -5.32
C GLN A 165 -7.88 -8.37 -5.98
N TYR A 166 -7.90 -8.09 -7.29
CA TYR A 166 -6.73 -7.58 -7.99
C TYR A 166 -6.27 -6.23 -7.40
N ALA A 167 -7.20 -5.30 -7.18
CA ALA A 167 -6.89 -3.98 -6.63
C ALA A 167 -6.42 -4.02 -5.17
N GLU A 168 -6.99 -4.91 -4.35
CA GLU A 168 -6.55 -5.14 -2.97
C GLU A 168 -5.12 -5.70 -2.94
N ALA A 169 -4.79 -6.65 -3.83
CA ALA A 169 -3.43 -7.15 -3.96
C ALA A 169 -2.47 -6.06 -4.47
N GLU A 170 -2.88 -5.24 -5.44
CA GLU A 170 -2.06 -4.11 -5.92
C GLU A 170 -1.82 -3.06 -4.84
N GLN A 171 -2.84 -2.75 -4.02
CA GLN A 171 -2.70 -1.90 -2.85
C GLN A 171 -1.62 -2.43 -1.90
N VAL A 172 -1.67 -3.72 -1.55
CA VAL A 172 -0.67 -4.34 -0.67
C VAL A 172 0.73 -4.30 -1.31
N LYS A 173 0.84 -4.58 -2.61
CA LYS A 173 2.11 -4.50 -3.35
C LYS A 173 2.71 -3.09 -3.25
N GLN A 174 1.93 -2.06 -3.53
CA GLN A 174 2.39 -0.67 -3.50
C GLN A 174 2.80 -0.25 -2.09
N ILE A 175 1.99 -0.59 -1.08
CA ILE A 175 2.31 -0.31 0.33
C ILE A 175 3.62 -0.99 0.76
N ASN A 176 3.81 -2.27 0.41
CA ASN A 176 5.02 -3.00 0.76
C ASN A 176 6.26 -2.43 0.06
N ALA A 177 6.13 -2.05 -1.22
CA ALA A 177 7.23 -1.43 -1.97
C ALA A 177 7.62 -0.07 -1.38
N THR A 178 6.64 0.78 -1.05
CA THR A 178 6.87 2.06 -0.38
C THR A 178 7.51 1.85 0.98
N TRP A 179 6.99 0.94 1.81
CA TRP A 179 7.55 0.65 3.12
C TRP A 179 9.00 0.12 3.05
N TYR A 180 9.30 -0.76 2.09
CA TYR A 180 10.66 -1.26 1.88
C TYR A 180 11.63 -0.11 1.58
N GLN A 181 11.26 0.81 0.69
CA GLN A 181 12.11 1.96 0.38
C GLN A 181 12.31 2.87 1.61
N ILE A 182 11.25 3.13 2.37
CA ILE A 182 11.32 3.93 3.61
C ILE A 182 12.24 3.28 4.66
N ALA A 183 12.12 1.97 4.85
CA ALA A 183 12.99 1.22 5.76
C ALA A 183 14.46 1.31 5.32
N LYS A 184 14.75 1.26 4.02
CA LYS A 184 16.13 1.46 3.52
C LYS A 184 16.67 2.85 3.81
N ASP A 185 15.84 3.87 3.68
CA ASP A 185 16.22 5.26 3.93
C ASP A 185 16.48 5.49 5.43
N TYR A 186 15.65 4.91 6.30
CA TYR A 186 15.87 4.89 7.75
C TYR A 186 17.22 4.24 8.11
N TRP A 187 17.53 3.06 7.55
CA TRP A 187 18.82 2.41 7.81
C TRP A 187 20.01 3.11 7.13
N GLY A 188 19.76 3.91 6.10
CA GLY A 188 20.74 4.85 5.55
C GLY A 188 21.07 5.97 6.52
N TRP A 189 20.04 6.58 7.12
CA TRP A 189 20.19 7.58 8.16
C TRP A 189 20.85 7.03 9.43
N TYR A 190 20.45 5.84 9.90
CA TYR A 190 21.12 5.13 11.01
C TYR A 190 22.64 5.03 10.77
N TYR A 191 23.03 4.59 9.58
CA TYR A 191 24.44 4.39 9.25
C TYR A 191 25.20 5.72 9.22
N ALA A 192 24.66 6.75 8.58
CA ALA A 192 25.27 8.09 8.54
C ALA A 192 25.44 8.68 9.96
N TYR A 193 24.44 8.47 10.83
CA TYR A 193 24.50 8.90 12.23
C TYR A 193 25.63 8.20 12.99
N LYS A 194 25.71 6.87 12.91
CA LYS A 194 26.77 6.11 13.59
C LYS A 194 28.16 6.43 13.03
N GLN A 195 28.28 6.68 11.74
CA GLN A 195 29.54 7.09 11.11
C GLN A 195 30.00 8.46 11.61
N TYR A 196 29.10 9.45 11.67
CA TYR A 196 29.38 10.75 12.27
C TYR A 196 29.82 10.62 13.73
N GLN A 197 29.11 9.81 14.53
CA GLN A 197 29.43 9.58 15.93
C GLN A 197 30.86 9.02 16.10
N LEU A 198 31.20 7.95 15.38
CA LEU A 198 32.51 7.29 15.48
C LEU A 198 33.67 8.20 15.04
N ILE A 199 33.47 8.99 13.98
CA ILE A 199 34.48 9.96 13.53
C ILE A 199 34.62 11.10 14.53
N ASN A 200 33.52 11.57 15.14
CA ASN A 200 33.57 12.59 16.17
C ASN A 200 34.31 12.12 17.44
N GLU A 201 34.11 10.87 17.86
CA GLU A 201 34.90 10.23 18.92
C GLU A 201 36.40 10.19 18.54
N GLY A 202 36.71 9.88 17.28
CA GLY A 202 38.07 9.90 16.74
C GLY A 202 38.72 11.29 16.78
N VAL A 203 37.99 12.36 16.44
CA VAL A 203 38.47 13.76 16.58
C VAL A 203 38.82 14.07 18.04
N GLN A 204 37.95 13.71 18.98
CA GLN A 204 38.17 13.96 20.40
C GLN A 204 39.38 13.19 20.94
N LEU A 205 39.61 11.97 20.46
CA LEU A 205 40.76 11.17 20.84
C LEU A 205 42.07 11.74 20.25
N ALA A 206 42.06 12.13 18.98
CA ALA A 206 43.19 12.79 18.32
C ALA A 206 43.54 14.13 19.01
N GLN A 207 42.53 14.94 19.38
CA GLN A 207 42.76 16.21 20.06
C GLN A 207 43.42 16.01 21.43
N ARG A 208 42.90 15.07 22.23
CA ARG A 208 43.51 14.73 23.54
C ARG A 208 44.96 14.28 23.39
N ARG A 209 45.27 13.51 22.34
CA ARG A 209 46.64 13.06 22.06
C ARG A 209 47.54 14.21 21.65
N PHE A 210 47.09 15.08 20.76
CA PHE A 210 47.83 16.29 20.39
C PHE A 210 48.13 17.17 21.61
N ASP A 211 47.14 17.43 22.46
CA ASP A 211 47.32 18.25 23.67
C ASP A 211 48.36 17.65 24.63
N ALA A 212 48.45 16.32 24.71
CA ALA A 212 49.45 15.62 25.52
C ALA A 212 50.85 15.73 24.91
N VAL A 213 51.00 15.44 23.61
CA VAL A 213 52.29 15.49 22.90
C VAL A 213 52.83 16.92 22.85
N ALA A 214 51.98 17.92 22.58
CA ALA A 214 52.38 19.32 22.55
C ALA A 214 52.95 19.80 23.90
N LYS A 215 52.37 19.34 25.03
CA LYS A 215 52.90 19.63 26.37
C LYS A 215 54.26 18.97 26.60
N GLN A 216 54.42 17.70 26.22
CA GLN A 216 55.69 16.98 26.33
C GLN A 216 56.79 17.63 25.49
N THR A 217 56.48 18.06 24.27
CA THR A 217 57.39 18.83 23.41
C THR A 217 57.79 20.16 24.05
N GLY A 218 56.84 20.91 24.63
CA GLY A 218 57.13 22.16 25.33
C GLY A 218 58.05 22.00 26.55
N LEU A 219 58.03 20.82 27.17
CA LEU A 219 58.92 20.44 28.28
C LEU A 219 60.26 19.84 27.82
N GLY A 220 60.45 19.63 26.51
CA GLY A 220 61.67 19.04 25.92
C GLY A 220 61.74 17.51 25.97
N ASP A 221 60.66 16.83 26.37
CA ASP A 221 60.59 15.36 26.51
C ASP A 221 60.37 14.64 25.16
N LYS A 222 59.76 15.33 24.19
CA LYS A 222 59.49 14.80 22.83
C LYS A 222 59.96 15.76 21.73
N PRO A 223 60.45 15.25 20.58
CA PRO A 223 60.80 16.09 19.43
C PRO A 223 59.63 16.95 18.95
N PRO A 224 59.86 18.19 18.46
CA PRO A 224 58.80 19.04 17.89
C PRO A 224 58.03 18.40 16.73
N ILE A 225 58.69 17.55 15.94
CA ILE A 225 58.06 16.89 14.79
C ILE A 225 56.90 15.96 15.20
N ASP A 226 56.95 15.33 16.38
CA ASP A 226 55.87 14.48 16.90
C ASP A 226 54.59 15.29 17.18
N SER A 227 54.74 16.54 17.65
CA SER A 227 53.60 17.45 17.86
C SER A 227 52.95 17.87 16.55
N VAL A 228 53.74 18.03 15.48
CA VAL A 228 53.26 18.33 14.13
C VAL A 228 52.49 17.12 13.56
N GLU A 229 53.02 15.90 13.72
CA GLU A 229 52.33 14.67 13.29
C GLU A 229 50.99 14.47 14.02
N ALA A 230 50.97 14.71 15.34
CA ALA A 230 49.73 14.66 16.13
C ALA A 230 48.70 15.69 15.64
N TYR A 231 49.14 16.90 15.30
CA TYR A 231 48.24 17.95 14.80
C TYR A 231 47.69 17.65 13.40
N ILE A 232 48.52 17.10 12.50
CA ILE A 232 48.06 16.65 11.16
C ILE A 232 46.94 15.61 11.32
N THR A 233 47.08 14.67 12.25
CA THR A 233 46.05 13.67 12.54
C THR A 233 44.73 14.31 12.99
N VAL A 234 44.79 15.34 13.85
CA VAL A 234 43.60 16.11 14.24
C VAL A 234 42.94 16.76 13.03
N GLN A 235 43.72 17.42 12.16
CA GLN A 235 43.20 18.10 10.98
C GLN A 235 42.52 17.13 10.01
N GLU A 236 43.12 15.96 9.75
CA GLU A 236 42.51 14.92 8.92
C GLU A 236 41.17 14.44 9.48
N ARG A 237 41.09 14.22 10.80
CA ARG A 237 39.83 13.83 11.47
C ARG A 237 38.77 14.91 11.43
N MET A 238 39.15 16.19 11.54
CA MET A 238 38.21 17.31 11.39
C MET A 238 37.61 17.37 9.98
N ILE A 239 38.43 17.15 8.93
CA ILE A 239 37.96 17.09 7.53
C ILE A 239 36.98 15.93 7.36
N GLN A 240 37.31 14.74 7.89
CA GLN A 240 36.39 13.60 7.87
C GLN A 240 35.08 13.89 8.60
N LYS A 241 35.14 14.52 9.78
CA LYS A 241 33.94 14.89 10.55
C LYS A 241 33.05 15.85 9.77
N ALA A 242 33.61 16.86 9.12
CA ALA A 242 32.86 17.81 8.30
C ALA A 242 32.14 17.09 7.15
N LYS A 243 32.82 16.15 6.48
CA LYS A 243 32.19 15.31 5.44
C LYS A 243 31.03 14.48 5.99
N MET A 244 31.22 13.79 7.12
CA MET A 244 30.16 12.96 7.73
C MET A 244 28.98 13.78 8.24
N ALA A 245 29.21 15.03 8.66
CA ALA A 245 28.12 15.94 9.05
C ALA A 245 27.19 16.23 7.86
N ILE A 246 27.76 16.48 6.68
CA ILE A 246 26.99 16.69 5.45
C ILE A 246 26.23 15.41 5.04
N GLU A 247 26.88 14.25 5.12
CA GLU A 247 26.22 12.97 4.81
C GLU A 247 25.05 12.67 5.76
N LEU A 248 25.19 12.96 7.06
CA LEU A 248 24.11 12.85 8.03
C LEU A 248 22.97 13.83 7.72
N GLN A 249 23.29 15.07 7.37
CA GLN A 249 22.29 16.07 6.99
C GLN A 249 21.49 15.62 5.75
N ASN A 250 22.19 15.15 4.71
CA ASN A 250 21.55 14.64 3.50
C ASN A 250 20.68 13.40 3.78
N ALA A 251 21.16 12.46 4.60
CA ALA A 251 20.38 11.29 4.97
C ALA A 251 19.14 11.65 5.80
N SER A 252 19.24 12.68 6.65
CA SER A 252 18.10 13.21 7.42
C SER A 252 17.05 13.81 6.49
N LEU A 253 17.45 14.61 5.50
CA LEU A 253 16.55 15.16 4.48
C LEU A 253 15.86 14.06 3.65
N VAL A 254 16.58 13.02 3.27
CA VAL A 254 16.00 11.87 2.54
C VAL A 254 14.94 11.18 3.40
N LEU A 255 15.19 11.01 4.70
CA LEU A 255 14.23 10.42 5.63
C LEU A 255 13.01 11.34 5.86
N SER A 256 13.21 12.66 5.94
CA SER A 256 12.14 13.67 6.08
C SER A 256 11.10 13.60 4.96
N ASN A 257 11.48 13.19 3.74
CA ASN A 257 10.52 13.01 2.63
C ASN A 257 9.35 12.06 2.99
N HIS A 258 9.56 11.17 3.96
CA HIS A 258 8.59 10.17 4.40
C HIS A 258 7.77 10.62 5.62
N LEU A 259 8.09 11.77 6.21
CA LEU A 259 7.42 12.30 7.40
C LEU A 259 6.35 13.31 7.00
N TRP A 260 5.13 13.05 7.44
CA TRP A 260 3.95 13.86 7.12
C TRP A 260 3.09 14.05 8.35
N SER A 261 2.54 15.25 8.51
CA SER A 261 1.62 15.58 9.60
C SER A 261 0.22 15.04 9.36
N GLU A 262 -0.63 15.11 10.38
CA GLU A 262 -2.05 14.77 10.29
C GLU A 262 -2.78 15.60 9.22
N ASP A 263 -2.45 16.89 9.15
CA ASP A 263 -2.99 17.83 8.16
C ASP A 263 -2.44 17.61 6.74
N GLY A 264 -1.50 16.68 6.55
CA GLY A 264 -0.90 16.37 5.26
C GLY A 264 0.22 17.32 4.84
N ASN A 265 0.84 18.02 5.79
CA ASN A 265 2.01 18.85 5.52
C ASN A 265 3.31 18.03 5.68
N PRO A 266 4.34 18.25 4.83
CA PRO A 266 5.66 17.66 5.03
C PRO A 266 6.24 18.04 6.40
N MET A 267 6.93 17.10 7.04
CA MET A 267 7.62 17.32 8.31
C MET A 267 9.10 17.04 8.16
N GLU A 268 9.92 17.81 8.86
CA GLU A 268 11.35 17.57 8.93
C GLU A 268 11.69 16.74 10.16
N LEU A 269 12.68 15.86 10.03
CA LEU A 269 13.25 15.17 11.17
C LEU A 269 13.95 16.19 12.09
N PRO A 270 13.67 16.19 13.41
CA PRO A 270 14.34 17.08 14.35
C PRO A 270 15.86 16.91 14.33
N ALA A 271 16.61 18.01 14.46
CA ALA A 271 18.07 18.00 14.40
C ALA A 271 18.74 17.21 15.55
N ASP A 272 18.03 17.04 16.67
CA ASP A 272 18.44 16.27 17.84
C ASP A 272 17.96 14.81 17.80
N ALA A 273 17.22 14.40 16.76
CA ALA A 273 16.77 13.03 16.59
C ALA A 273 17.95 12.08 16.42
N ARG A 274 17.84 10.91 17.07
CA ARG A 274 18.85 9.85 17.00
C ARG A 274 18.17 8.55 16.64
N PRO A 275 18.79 7.70 15.80
CA PRO A 275 18.21 6.42 15.46
C PRO A 275 18.20 5.50 16.68
N GLN A 276 17.36 4.46 16.65
CA GLN A 276 17.38 3.42 17.68
C GLN A 276 18.76 2.76 17.78
N ASP A 277 19.14 2.36 19.00
CA ASP A 277 20.29 1.49 19.18
C ASP A 277 19.96 0.04 18.80
N ILE A 278 20.94 -0.65 18.21
CA ILE A 278 20.86 -2.06 17.86
C ILE A 278 21.77 -2.85 18.79
N ALA A 279 21.31 -4.03 19.20
CA ALA A 279 22.13 -4.99 19.92
C ALA A 279 23.46 -5.27 19.20
N GLU A 280 24.53 -5.44 19.98
CA GLU A 280 25.88 -5.59 19.42
C GLU A 280 26.07 -6.86 18.59
N SER A 281 25.25 -7.89 18.82
CA SER A 281 25.28 -9.15 18.07
C SER A 281 23.94 -9.41 17.38
N MET A 282 23.99 -9.71 16.08
CA MET A 282 22.84 -10.18 15.31
C MET A 282 22.93 -11.70 15.17
N GLY A 283 21.90 -12.42 15.63
CA GLY A 283 21.83 -13.87 15.49
C GLY A 283 21.62 -14.29 14.03
N ARG A 284 22.07 -15.51 13.70
CA ARG A 284 21.70 -16.16 12.44
C ARG A 284 20.17 -16.30 12.35
N PRO A 285 19.55 -15.96 11.21
CA PRO A 285 18.12 -16.17 11.02
C PRO A 285 17.80 -17.67 11.11
N ASN A 286 16.66 -18.01 11.72
CA ASN A 286 16.21 -19.40 11.81
C ASN A 286 15.74 -19.89 10.43
N ARG A 287 16.12 -21.10 10.03
CA ARG A 287 15.66 -21.72 8.78
C ARG A 287 14.13 -21.86 8.70
N LEU A 288 13.46 -22.02 9.85
CA LEU A 288 11.99 -22.02 9.91
C LEU A 288 11.38 -20.71 9.38
N LEU A 289 12.09 -19.58 9.50
CA LEU A 289 11.66 -18.30 8.91
C LEU A 289 11.58 -18.40 7.38
N LEU A 290 12.59 -18.99 6.74
CA LEU A 290 12.59 -19.18 5.28
C LEU A 290 11.41 -20.04 4.82
N ASP A 291 11.21 -21.18 5.47
CA ASP A 291 10.12 -22.10 5.13
C ASP A 291 8.75 -21.43 5.33
N SER A 292 8.59 -20.64 6.41
CA SER A 292 7.34 -19.91 6.67
C SER A 292 7.06 -18.81 5.64
N LEU A 293 8.09 -18.04 5.25
CA LEU A 293 7.96 -16.94 4.30
C LEU A 293 7.73 -17.45 2.88
N THR A 294 8.41 -18.52 2.47
CA THR A 294 8.21 -19.15 1.17
C THR A 294 6.82 -19.77 1.06
N GLY A 295 6.35 -20.47 2.10
CA GLY A 295 4.99 -21.01 2.16
C GLY A 295 3.92 -19.90 2.07
N ARG A 296 4.04 -18.85 2.90
CA ARG A 296 3.14 -17.70 2.85
C ARG A 296 3.16 -17.01 1.48
N ALA A 297 4.33 -16.80 0.89
CA ALA A 297 4.44 -16.15 -0.41
C ALA A 297 3.76 -16.98 -1.51
N ALA A 298 3.85 -18.31 -1.48
CA ALA A 298 3.15 -19.17 -2.44
C ALA A 298 1.63 -18.94 -2.41
N ASP A 299 1.05 -18.67 -1.24
CA ASP A 299 -0.39 -18.50 -1.08
C ASP A 299 -0.85 -17.05 -1.24
N SER A 300 -0.12 -16.10 -0.65
CA SER A 300 -0.59 -14.72 -0.45
C SER A 300 0.34 -13.65 -1.04
N HIS A 301 1.36 -14.00 -1.83
CA HIS A 301 2.21 -12.98 -2.45
C HIS A 301 1.35 -12.06 -3.36
N PRO A 302 1.39 -10.72 -3.18
CA PRO A 302 0.50 -9.80 -3.87
C PRO A 302 0.52 -9.95 -5.40
N GLU A 303 1.69 -10.17 -5.99
CA GLU A 303 1.82 -10.33 -7.44
C GLU A 303 1.18 -11.63 -7.95
N LEU A 304 1.27 -12.72 -7.18
CA LEU A 304 0.61 -13.98 -7.52
C LEU A 304 -0.91 -13.86 -7.36
N LEU A 305 -1.38 -13.15 -6.33
CA LEU A 305 -2.81 -12.87 -6.14
C LEU A 305 -3.40 -12.04 -7.28
N LYS A 306 -2.66 -11.04 -7.80
CA LYS A 306 -3.05 -10.28 -8.99
C LYS A 306 -3.19 -11.19 -10.21
N LEU A 307 -2.21 -12.04 -10.47
CA LEU A 307 -2.23 -12.98 -11.61
C LEU A 307 -3.37 -14.01 -11.46
N ARG A 308 -3.64 -14.50 -10.25
CA ARG A 308 -4.80 -15.38 -9.97
C ARG A 308 -6.13 -14.65 -10.18
N SER A 309 -6.24 -13.40 -9.77
CA SER A 309 -7.43 -12.57 -10.00
C SER A 309 -7.67 -12.33 -11.49
N LYS A 310 -6.60 -12.08 -12.26
CA LYS A 310 -6.62 -11.97 -13.72
C LYS A 310 -7.01 -13.31 -14.37
N SER A 311 -6.54 -14.45 -13.87
CA SER A 311 -7.01 -15.78 -14.32
C SER A 311 -8.52 -15.94 -14.12
N SER A 312 -9.05 -15.54 -12.97
CA SER A 312 -10.49 -15.58 -12.67
C SER A 312 -11.28 -14.67 -13.62
N GLN A 313 -10.81 -13.45 -13.88
CA GLN A 313 -11.41 -12.54 -14.85
C GLN A 313 -11.46 -13.15 -16.26
N LEU A 314 -10.33 -13.69 -16.74
CA LEU A 314 -10.23 -14.33 -18.05
C LEU A 314 -11.09 -15.60 -18.15
N ALA A 315 -11.27 -16.34 -17.06
CA ALA A 315 -12.18 -17.49 -17.01
C ALA A 315 -13.64 -17.07 -17.19
N ILE A 316 -14.07 -15.98 -16.52
CA ILE A 316 -15.41 -15.40 -16.70
C ILE A 316 -15.59 -14.92 -18.14
N GLU A 317 -14.59 -14.20 -18.68
CA GLU A 317 -14.66 -13.73 -20.06
C GLU A 317 -14.74 -14.91 -21.04
N ARG A 318 -13.95 -15.97 -20.84
CA ARG A 318 -14.00 -17.18 -21.67
C ARG A 318 -15.40 -17.78 -21.67
N SER A 319 -16.03 -17.95 -20.51
CA SER A 319 -17.40 -18.46 -20.41
C SER A 319 -18.39 -17.58 -21.16
N TYR A 320 -18.24 -16.25 -21.08
CA TYR A 320 -19.05 -15.32 -21.86
C TYR A 320 -18.82 -15.43 -23.38
N ARG A 321 -17.57 -15.54 -23.83
CA ARG A 321 -17.25 -15.72 -25.27
C ARG A 321 -17.71 -17.07 -25.80
N GLN A 322 -17.70 -18.12 -24.98
CA GLN A 322 -18.28 -19.42 -25.32
C GLN A 322 -19.81 -19.31 -25.49
N GLU A 323 -20.48 -18.60 -24.58
CA GLU A 323 -21.91 -18.34 -24.68
C GLU A 323 -22.28 -17.52 -25.92
N ALA A 324 -21.40 -16.61 -26.34
CA ALA A 324 -21.58 -15.80 -27.55
C ALA A 324 -21.51 -16.58 -28.88
N LEU A 325 -21.10 -17.86 -28.85
CA LEU A 325 -21.14 -18.73 -30.03
C LEU A 325 -22.54 -19.34 -30.28
N LYS A 326 -23.45 -19.24 -29.32
CA LYS A 326 -24.83 -19.73 -29.46
C LYS A 326 -25.67 -18.74 -30.29
N PRO A 327 -26.77 -19.18 -30.92
CA PRO A 327 -27.72 -18.27 -31.56
C PRO A 327 -28.36 -17.32 -30.54
N LYS A 328 -28.62 -16.08 -30.96
CA LYS A 328 -29.46 -15.15 -30.21
C LYS A 328 -30.90 -15.57 -30.44
N LEU A 329 -31.56 -15.99 -29.37
CA LEU A 329 -32.92 -16.47 -29.39
C LEU A 329 -33.69 -15.80 -28.25
N ASN A 330 -34.50 -14.79 -28.57
CA ASN A 330 -35.32 -14.11 -27.57
C ASN A 330 -36.78 -14.50 -27.76
N ILE A 331 -37.43 -14.89 -26.67
CA ILE A 331 -38.88 -15.03 -26.60
C ILE A 331 -39.43 -13.86 -25.80
N SER A 332 -40.42 -13.17 -26.35
CA SER A 332 -41.13 -12.09 -25.67
C SER A 332 -42.62 -12.38 -25.60
N GLY A 333 -43.20 -12.14 -24.43
CA GLY A 333 -44.64 -12.22 -24.21
C GLY A 333 -45.08 -11.00 -23.42
N THR A 334 -46.10 -10.29 -23.91
CA THR A 334 -46.63 -9.08 -23.27
C THR A 334 -48.15 -9.18 -23.20
N LEU A 335 -48.72 -9.08 -22.01
CA LEU A 335 -50.15 -8.88 -21.84
C LEU A 335 -50.46 -7.41 -22.04
N ILE A 336 -51.51 -7.09 -22.81
CA ILE A 336 -51.89 -5.73 -23.15
C ILE A 336 -53.31 -5.41 -22.67
N SER A 337 -53.58 -4.14 -22.41
CA SER A 337 -54.87 -3.65 -21.95
C SER A 337 -55.10 -2.20 -22.37
N ALA A 338 -56.36 -1.82 -22.62
CA ALA A 338 -56.76 -0.42 -22.76
C ALA A 338 -56.81 0.35 -21.42
N ARG A 339 -56.49 -0.30 -20.31
CA ARG A 339 -56.40 0.30 -18.98
C ARG A 339 -55.31 1.36 -18.95
N ASN A 340 -55.68 2.59 -18.64
CA ASN A 340 -54.79 3.74 -18.54
C ASN A 340 -54.84 4.45 -17.17
N SER A 341 -55.60 3.90 -16.22
CA SER A 341 -55.73 4.41 -14.85
C SER A 341 -56.00 3.29 -13.84
N PHE A 342 -55.61 3.51 -12.59
CA PHE A 342 -55.95 2.62 -11.48
C PHE A 342 -57.43 2.82 -11.08
N GLY A 343 -58.19 1.73 -10.96
CA GLY A 343 -59.59 1.76 -10.52
C GLY A 343 -60.64 2.11 -11.59
N GLY A 344 -60.23 2.52 -12.80
CA GLY A 344 -61.15 2.76 -13.90
C GLY A 344 -61.82 1.49 -14.44
N TYR A 345 -63.09 1.59 -14.85
CA TYR A 345 -63.79 0.51 -15.53
C TYR A 345 -63.24 0.34 -16.95
N VAL A 346 -62.77 -0.87 -17.25
CA VAL A 346 -62.39 -1.29 -18.61
C VAL A 346 -63.16 -2.58 -18.88
N PRO A 347 -63.85 -2.70 -20.03
CA PRO A 347 -64.52 -3.94 -20.37
C PRO A 347 -63.56 -5.13 -20.33
N SER A 348 -63.99 -6.27 -19.79
CA SER A 348 -63.13 -7.45 -19.57
C SER A 348 -62.40 -7.94 -20.83
N TYR A 349 -62.98 -7.69 -22.02
CA TYR A 349 -62.37 -8.05 -23.29
C TYR A 349 -61.25 -7.09 -23.75
N TYR A 350 -61.12 -5.91 -23.15
CA TYR A 350 -60.00 -4.96 -23.37
C TYR A 350 -59.13 -4.76 -22.10
N ASP A 351 -59.45 -5.42 -20.99
CA ASP A 351 -58.61 -5.43 -19.79
C ASP A 351 -57.46 -6.45 -19.94
N PHE A 352 -56.57 -6.55 -18.94
CA PHE A 352 -55.55 -7.59 -18.90
C PHE A 352 -56.21 -8.98 -18.88
N ASN A 353 -56.18 -9.66 -20.03
CA ASN A 353 -56.79 -10.96 -20.26
C ASN A 353 -55.80 -11.84 -21.03
N ARG A 354 -55.88 -13.17 -20.85
CA ARG A 354 -55.07 -14.16 -21.59
C ARG A 354 -55.24 -14.09 -23.11
N ASN A 355 -56.35 -13.53 -23.58
CA ASN A 355 -56.62 -13.32 -25.00
C ASN A 355 -56.03 -12.02 -25.55
N ASN A 356 -55.60 -11.10 -24.67
CA ASN A 356 -55.04 -9.80 -25.04
C ASN A 356 -53.53 -9.82 -24.83
N TYR A 357 -52.80 -10.37 -25.82
CA TYR A 357 -51.36 -10.51 -25.72
C TYR A 357 -50.65 -10.22 -27.04
N LYS A 358 -49.39 -9.80 -26.91
CA LYS A 358 -48.40 -9.78 -27.99
C LYS A 358 -47.37 -10.87 -27.67
N PHE A 359 -47.07 -11.71 -28.64
CA PHE A 359 -46.02 -12.71 -28.55
C PHE A 359 -45.04 -12.49 -29.69
N GLY A 360 -43.74 -12.54 -29.39
CA GLY A 360 -42.68 -12.28 -30.34
C GLY A 360 -41.54 -13.27 -30.18
N PHE A 361 -40.90 -13.58 -31.30
CA PHE A 361 -39.74 -14.46 -31.38
C PHE A 361 -38.68 -13.79 -32.25
N ASP A 362 -37.49 -13.57 -31.69
CA ASP A 362 -36.36 -12.98 -32.40
C ASP A 362 -35.20 -13.98 -32.47
N PHE A 363 -34.86 -14.42 -33.68
CA PHE A 363 -33.72 -15.29 -33.94
C PHE A 363 -32.66 -14.57 -34.78
N SER A 364 -31.40 -14.62 -34.33
CA SER A 364 -30.27 -14.10 -35.07
C SER A 364 -29.03 -14.99 -34.86
N PHE A 365 -28.43 -15.44 -35.96
CA PHE A 365 -27.22 -16.26 -35.92
C PHE A 365 -26.29 -15.94 -37.09
N PRO A 366 -25.12 -15.33 -36.86
CA PRO A 366 -24.16 -15.08 -37.93
C PRO A 366 -23.48 -16.40 -38.32
N LEU A 367 -23.59 -16.78 -39.60
CA LEU A 367 -23.21 -18.11 -40.08
C LEU A 367 -21.72 -18.45 -39.90
N PHE A 368 -20.82 -17.48 -40.07
CA PHE A 368 -19.38 -17.74 -40.01
C PHE A 368 -18.75 -17.62 -38.62
N LEU A 369 -19.40 -16.91 -37.68
CA LEU A 369 -18.93 -16.65 -36.31
C LEU A 369 -17.46 -16.14 -36.19
N ARG A 370 -16.89 -15.55 -37.24
CA ARG A 370 -15.44 -15.21 -37.29
C ARG A 370 -15.03 -14.28 -36.14
N SER A 371 -15.84 -13.27 -35.83
CA SER A 371 -15.58 -12.35 -34.72
C SER A 371 -15.60 -13.06 -33.36
N GLU A 372 -16.63 -13.86 -33.09
CA GLU A 372 -16.78 -14.53 -31.79
C GLU A 372 -15.77 -15.67 -31.59
N ARG A 373 -15.44 -16.42 -32.65
CA ARG A 373 -14.34 -17.40 -32.65
C ARG A 373 -12.98 -16.72 -32.43
N GLY A 374 -12.76 -15.56 -33.06
CA GLY A 374 -11.56 -14.75 -32.88
C GLY A 374 -11.39 -14.30 -31.43
N LYS A 375 -12.42 -13.68 -30.84
CA LYS A 375 -12.42 -13.24 -29.43
C LYS A 375 -12.23 -14.41 -28.46
N LEU A 376 -12.88 -15.56 -28.69
CA LEU A 376 -12.68 -16.73 -27.83
C LEU A 376 -11.24 -17.26 -27.92
N ARG A 377 -10.65 -17.28 -29.12
CA ARG A 377 -9.24 -17.66 -29.31
C ARG A 377 -8.31 -16.68 -28.61
N GLU A 378 -8.56 -15.38 -28.73
CA GLU A 378 -7.79 -14.32 -28.06
C GLU A 378 -7.79 -14.52 -26.54
N VAL A 379 -8.96 -14.73 -25.93
CA VAL A 379 -9.06 -14.97 -24.47
C VAL A 379 -8.33 -16.23 -24.05
N LYS A 380 -8.40 -17.32 -24.84
CA LYS A 380 -7.63 -18.54 -24.56
C LYS A 380 -6.12 -18.30 -24.61
N LEU A 381 -5.64 -17.49 -25.55
CA LEU A 381 -4.22 -17.11 -25.62
C LEU A 381 -3.82 -16.25 -24.41
N LYS A 382 -4.65 -15.28 -24.01
CA LYS A 382 -4.42 -14.50 -22.78
C LYS A 382 -4.40 -15.37 -21.51
N GLN A 383 -5.20 -16.44 -21.46
CA GLN A 383 -5.15 -17.40 -20.35
C GLN A 383 -3.83 -18.17 -20.31
N LEU A 384 -3.34 -18.63 -21.46
CA LEU A 384 -2.05 -19.31 -21.56
C LEU A 384 -0.90 -18.38 -21.19
N ASP A 385 -0.91 -17.15 -21.71
CA ASP A 385 0.04 -16.10 -21.36
C ASP A 385 0.08 -15.85 -19.85
N ASN A 386 -1.08 -15.62 -19.22
CA ASN A 386 -1.18 -15.41 -17.78
C ASN A 386 -0.76 -16.65 -16.96
N GLN A 387 -0.91 -17.87 -17.50
CA GLN A 387 -0.43 -19.09 -16.88
C GLN A 387 1.10 -19.17 -16.89
N TYR A 388 1.75 -18.84 -18.01
CA TYR A 388 3.21 -18.78 -18.09
C TYR A 388 3.77 -17.66 -17.20
N GLU A 389 3.11 -16.50 -17.16
CA GLU A 389 3.44 -15.39 -16.26
C GLU A 389 3.36 -15.86 -14.79
N LEU A 390 2.28 -16.54 -14.39
CA LEU A 390 2.14 -17.08 -13.03
C LEU A 390 3.23 -18.09 -12.66
N GLN A 391 3.61 -18.97 -13.59
CA GLN A 391 4.69 -19.94 -13.37
C GLN A 391 6.06 -19.25 -13.20
N GLN A 392 6.37 -18.30 -14.08
CA GLN A 392 7.63 -17.55 -14.04
C GLN A 392 7.72 -16.69 -12.78
N THR A 393 6.69 -15.89 -12.49
CA THR A 393 6.64 -15.06 -11.27
C THR A 393 6.72 -15.91 -10.01
N GLY A 394 6.05 -17.08 -9.97
CA GLY A 394 6.14 -18.00 -8.84
C GLY A 394 7.56 -18.46 -8.58
N ARG A 395 8.31 -18.80 -9.63
CA ARG A 395 9.72 -19.17 -9.54
C ARG A 395 10.59 -17.99 -9.09
N GLU A 396 10.40 -16.82 -9.66
CA GLU A 396 11.15 -15.61 -9.29
C GLU A 396 10.94 -15.23 -7.82
N VAL A 397 9.70 -15.28 -7.32
CA VAL A 397 9.40 -15.04 -5.90
C VAL A 397 10.18 -15.99 -5.00
N GLN A 398 10.17 -17.30 -5.29
CA GLN A 398 10.91 -18.28 -4.51
C GLN A 398 12.42 -18.03 -4.55
N THR A 399 12.97 -17.76 -5.73
CA THR A 399 14.41 -17.45 -5.90
C THR A 399 14.79 -16.17 -5.15
N ASN A 400 13.98 -15.12 -5.24
CA ASN A 400 14.25 -13.84 -4.58
C ASN A 400 14.22 -13.95 -3.06
N ILE A 401 13.25 -14.69 -2.49
CA ILE A 401 13.18 -14.95 -1.04
C ILE A 401 14.43 -15.72 -0.59
N THR A 402 14.79 -16.78 -1.32
CA THR A 402 15.95 -17.62 -0.99
C THR A 402 17.26 -16.82 -1.08
N SER A 403 17.42 -15.98 -2.11
CA SER A 403 18.59 -15.11 -2.26
C SER A 403 18.70 -14.12 -1.10
N ALA A 404 17.62 -13.40 -0.77
CA ALA A 404 17.60 -12.45 0.33
C ALA A 404 17.91 -13.11 1.69
N TYR A 405 17.42 -14.33 1.91
CA TYR A 405 17.74 -15.11 3.11
C TYR A 405 19.22 -15.51 3.18
N ASN A 406 19.81 -15.91 2.04
CA ASN A 406 21.23 -16.23 1.97
C ASN A 406 22.10 -14.99 2.27
N ASP A 407 21.74 -13.83 1.71
CA ASP A 407 22.42 -12.56 1.98
C ASP A 407 22.32 -12.18 3.46
N LEU A 408 21.13 -12.30 4.07
CA LEU A 408 20.92 -12.06 5.50
C LEU A 408 21.77 -12.98 6.38
N THR A 409 21.87 -14.26 6.01
CA THR A 409 22.72 -15.24 6.70
C THR A 409 24.20 -14.88 6.58
N ALA A 410 24.64 -14.47 5.38
CA ALA A 410 26.01 -14.05 5.15
C ALA A 410 26.38 -12.79 5.97
N TYR A 411 25.47 -11.83 6.11
CA TYR A 411 25.68 -10.66 6.99
C TYR A 411 25.82 -11.06 8.46
N ALA A 412 25.01 -12.01 8.96
CA ALA A 412 25.12 -12.51 10.33
C ALA A 412 26.52 -13.10 10.59
N ASP A 413 27.03 -13.90 9.66
CA ASP A 413 28.33 -14.54 9.75
C ASP A 413 29.49 -13.54 9.70
N GLN A 414 29.41 -12.58 8.77
CA GLN A 414 30.40 -11.51 8.65
C GLN A 414 30.43 -10.62 9.90
N LEU A 415 29.26 -10.31 10.47
CA LEU A 415 29.17 -9.53 11.71
C LEU A 415 29.85 -10.25 12.88
N ALA A 416 29.63 -11.56 13.04
CA ALA A 416 30.27 -12.34 14.10
C ALA A 416 31.80 -12.27 14.02
N VAL A 417 32.36 -12.45 12.81
CA VAL A 417 33.81 -12.33 12.56
C VAL A 417 34.30 -10.90 12.79
N GLN A 418 33.56 -9.90 12.33
CA GLN A 418 33.92 -8.49 12.47
C GLN A 418 33.96 -8.04 13.94
N ILE A 419 33.03 -8.52 14.77
CA ILE A 419 33.01 -8.24 16.21
C ILE A 419 34.27 -8.81 16.88
N GLN A 420 34.62 -10.06 16.59
CA GLN A 420 35.86 -10.66 17.12
C GLN A 420 37.10 -9.89 16.63
N SER A 421 37.12 -9.48 15.37
CA SER A 421 38.21 -8.68 14.78
C SER A 421 38.36 -7.33 15.49
N ILE A 422 37.26 -6.65 15.82
CA ILE A 422 37.26 -5.40 16.61
C ILE A 422 37.84 -5.64 18.01
N ASN A 423 37.43 -6.71 18.70
CA ASN A 423 37.95 -7.04 20.03
C ASN A 423 39.47 -7.31 20.02
N ASN A 424 39.95 -8.02 18.99
CA ASN A 424 41.38 -8.26 18.79
C ASN A 424 42.14 -6.95 18.51
N GLN A 425 41.57 -6.08 17.66
CA GLN A 425 42.17 -4.78 17.33
C GLN A 425 42.18 -3.83 18.55
N GLN A 426 41.18 -3.87 19.41
CA GLN A 426 41.17 -3.14 20.68
C GLN A 426 42.28 -3.62 21.61
N THR A 427 42.49 -4.94 21.70
CA THR A 427 43.57 -5.52 22.49
C THR A 427 44.94 -5.09 21.96
N LEU A 428 45.10 -5.09 20.65
CA LEU A 428 46.33 -4.63 20.00
C LEU A 428 46.58 -3.14 20.22
N LEU A 429 45.56 -2.29 20.09
CA LEU A 429 45.67 -0.86 20.37
C LEU A 429 46.06 -0.61 21.84
N LYS A 430 45.48 -1.36 22.78
CA LYS A 430 45.83 -1.25 24.21
C LYS A 430 47.29 -1.63 24.46
N GLY A 431 47.78 -2.72 23.86
CA GLY A 431 49.17 -3.13 23.97
C GLY A 431 50.14 -2.13 23.32
N GLU A 432 49.77 -1.57 22.16
CA GLU A 432 50.56 -0.54 21.48
C GLU A 432 50.65 0.75 22.31
N ALA A 433 49.55 1.16 22.94
CA ALA A 433 49.52 2.32 23.84
C ALA A 433 50.46 2.11 25.05
N GLN A 434 50.46 0.92 25.64
CA GLN A 434 51.39 0.57 26.74
C GLN A 434 52.86 0.62 26.29
N LYS A 435 53.18 0.09 25.11
CA LYS A 435 54.55 0.18 24.56
C LYS A 435 54.99 1.61 24.31
N PHE A 436 54.09 2.46 23.84
CA PHE A 436 54.39 3.87 23.62
C PHE A 436 54.66 4.62 24.93
N GLU A 437 53.92 4.32 25.99
CA GLU A 437 54.18 4.87 27.34
C GLU A 437 55.56 4.45 27.87
N LEU A 438 56.04 3.26 27.50
CA LEU A 438 57.38 2.76 27.83
C LEU A 438 58.48 3.25 26.86
N GLY A 439 58.13 4.01 25.82
CA GLY A 439 59.08 4.49 24.80
C GLY A 439 59.48 3.46 23.74
N GLU A 440 58.84 2.29 23.71
CA GLU A 440 59.11 1.19 22.77
C GLU A 440 58.25 1.23 21.48
N SER A 441 57.38 2.24 21.34
CA SER A 441 56.52 2.43 20.16
C SER A 441 56.51 3.88 19.70
N THR A 442 55.95 4.13 18.52
CA THR A 442 55.86 5.44 17.87
C THR A 442 54.43 5.96 17.84
N LEU A 443 54.29 7.28 17.78
CA LEU A 443 53.00 7.95 17.63
C LEU A 443 52.25 7.45 16.37
N PHE A 444 52.99 7.29 15.27
CA PHE A 444 52.50 6.72 14.01
C PHE A 444 51.80 5.36 14.21
N LEU A 445 52.41 4.43 14.97
CA LEU A 445 51.86 3.10 15.21
C LEU A 445 50.52 3.19 15.96
N ILE A 446 50.44 3.98 17.03
CA ILE A 446 49.18 4.16 17.76
C ILE A 446 48.10 4.76 16.84
N ASN A 447 48.42 5.83 16.11
CA ASN A 447 47.48 6.49 15.21
C ASN A 447 46.99 5.53 14.12
N SER A 448 47.87 4.68 13.58
CA SER A 448 47.51 3.63 12.62
C SER A 448 46.58 2.58 13.24
N ARG A 449 46.88 2.09 14.47
CA ARG A 449 46.03 1.11 15.17
C ARG A 449 44.65 1.67 15.50
N GLU A 450 44.59 2.92 15.95
CA GLU A 450 43.35 3.61 16.28
C GLU A 450 42.51 3.88 15.04
N THR A 451 43.14 4.34 13.97
CA THR A 451 42.49 4.54 12.67
C THR A 451 41.86 3.26 12.18
N LYS A 452 42.62 2.17 12.22
CA LYS A 452 42.11 0.86 11.83
C LYS A 452 40.94 0.42 12.70
N LEU A 453 40.98 0.68 14.00
CA LEU A 453 39.88 0.36 14.91
C LEU A 453 38.61 1.14 14.57
N ILE A 454 38.71 2.45 14.31
CA ILE A 454 37.57 3.30 13.91
C ILE A 454 37.00 2.80 12.58
N ASP A 455 37.84 2.53 11.58
CA ASP A 455 37.41 2.00 10.28
C ASP A 455 36.68 0.66 10.42
N MET A 456 37.16 -0.22 11.30
CA MET A 456 36.52 -1.50 11.59
C MET A 456 35.17 -1.33 12.29
N LYS A 457 35.04 -0.36 13.21
CA LYS A 457 33.75 -0.02 13.82
C LYS A 457 32.78 0.55 12.77
N ILE A 458 33.21 1.46 11.91
CA ILE A 458 32.38 2.00 10.82
C ILE A 458 31.94 0.85 9.88
N LYS A 459 32.85 -0.07 9.54
CA LYS A 459 32.52 -1.23 8.72
C LYS A 459 31.49 -2.15 9.39
N ARG A 460 31.55 -2.32 10.72
CA ARG A 460 30.52 -3.04 11.48
C ARG A 460 29.17 -2.35 11.33
N GLU A 461 29.09 -1.04 11.53
CA GLU A 461 27.82 -0.30 11.40
C GLU A 461 27.26 -0.36 9.97
N SER A 462 28.12 -0.38 8.95
CA SER A 462 27.73 -0.62 7.56
C SER A 462 27.11 -2.01 7.38
N MET A 463 27.69 -3.05 7.98
CA MET A 463 27.15 -4.41 7.95
C MET A 463 25.84 -4.53 8.73
N VAL A 464 25.71 -3.84 9.86
CA VAL A 464 24.45 -3.78 10.64
C VAL A 464 23.34 -3.14 9.82
N ALA A 465 23.60 -1.98 9.20
CA ALA A 465 22.64 -1.34 8.31
C ALA A 465 22.33 -2.22 7.09
N GLY A 466 23.33 -2.92 6.54
CA GLY A 466 23.16 -3.89 5.45
C GLY A 466 22.23 -5.04 5.85
N TYR A 467 22.47 -5.65 7.02
CA TYR A 467 21.62 -6.71 7.58
C TYR A 467 20.17 -6.26 7.73
N GLN A 468 19.95 -5.06 8.28
CA GLN A 468 18.58 -4.58 8.50
C GLN A 468 17.86 -4.23 7.19
N LYS A 469 18.60 -3.73 6.18
CA LYS A 469 18.08 -3.52 4.83
C LYS A 469 17.73 -4.84 4.15
N THR A 470 18.56 -5.87 4.27
CA THR A 470 18.27 -7.20 3.70
C THR A 470 17.16 -7.92 4.45
N LEU A 471 16.99 -7.66 5.75
CA LEU A 471 15.84 -8.15 6.51
C LEU A 471 14.54 -7.54 5.95
N ALA A 472 14.51 -6.22 5.75
CA ALA A 472 13.37 -5.54 5.12
C ALA A 472 13.13 -6.05 3.69
N GLU A 473 14.21 -6.30 2.93
CA GLU A 473 14.14 -6.90 1.60
C GLU A 473 13.52 -8.31 1.63
N LEU A 474 13.94 -9.16 2.56
CA LEU A 474 13.43 -10.53 2.70
C LEU A 474 11.90 -10.53 2.87
N TYR A 475 11.37 -9.70 3.78
CA TYR A 475 9.92 -9.58 3.96
C TYR A 475 9.23 -8.99 2.71
N TYR A 476 9.83 -7.98 2.08
CA TYR A 476 9.32 -7.38 0.85
C TYR A 476 9.24 -8.41 -0.31
N LYS A 477 10.30 -9.20 -0.53
CA LYS A 477 10.32 -10.29 -1.54
C LYS A 477 9.34 -11.41 -1.21
N ALA A 478 9.05 -11.62 0.08
CA ALA A 478 7.99 -12.53 0.52
C ALA A 478 6.58 -11.93 0.37
N GLY A 479 6.45 -10.67 -0.07
CA GLY A 479 5.16 -10.00 -0.26
C GLY A 479 4.48 -9.62 1.05
N THR A 480 5.22 -9.54 2.16
CA THR A 480 4.71 -9.26 3.51
C THR A 480 5.55 -8.17 4.19
N ARG A 481 5.19 -7.83 5.43
CA ARG A 481 5.93 -6.94 6.32
C ARG A 481 6.32 -7.69 7.59
N GLN A 482 7.33 -7.19 8.30
CA GLN A 482 7.94 -7.84 9.46
C GLN A 482 6.96 -8.05 10.63
N ASP A 483 6.03 -7.11 10.86
CA ASP A 483 5.07 -7.17 11.98
C ASP A 483 3.74 -7.87 11.65
N ALA A 484 3.64 -8.53 10.49
CA ALA A 484 2.45 -9.26 10.07
C ALA A 484 2.49 -10.75 10.49
N LEU A 485 3.26 -11.09 11.53
CA LEU A 485 3.43 -12.44 12.06
C LEU A 485 2.97 -12.53 13.51
#